data_AF-A0A6N9ZM77-F1
#
_entry.id   AF-A0A6N9ZM77-F1
#
_cell.length_a   1.000
_cell.length_b   1.000
_cell.length_c   1.000
_cell.angle_alpha   90.00
_cell.angle_beta   90.00
_cell.angle_gamma   90.00
#
_symmetry.space_group_name_H-M   'P 1'
#
loop_
_entity.id
_entity.type
_entity.pdbx_description
1 polymer ?
#
loop_
_entity_poly.entity_id
_entity_poly.type
_entity_poly.pdbx_seq_one_letter_code
_entity_poly.pdbx_strand_id
1 'polypeptide(L)'
;MSETRRKLTTIFCADVQDYTRLMGADEEGTLAALKRCREAMGRLIESHGGRVINTWGDGLIADFPSVVEAVRAAVDTQNELAGFNARRPADGRMLFRIGINLGDVIVEGDDIYGDGVNIAARLQTSAAAGGIVISSTVYDQVRNKVAVGFEFLGPLMVKNVDEGVPSYAVKIGDTRDETPSAERSGSGRPQPAPVMAAARAETTPAPGGRRLYGVLGVIAGALIGINLLSWQGVFWARFPVLALAVVAALAWNRDQTRFNRKITLLAILALGLAGINLFTWTGQFWAIWPILGIAAVMGLRWSMRR
;
A
#
# COMPACT_ATOMS: atom_id res chain seq x y z
N MET A 1 7.05 29.31 5.52
CA MET A 1 6.18 28.64 4.52
C MET A 1 7.05 27.58 3.88
N SER A 2 6.75 26.28 4.04
CA SER A 2 7.49 25.23 3.34
C SER A 2 7.26 25.42 1.85
N GLU A 3 8.34 25.52 1.07
CA GLU A 3 8.24 25.71 -0.38
C GLU A 3 7.92 24.35 -1.01
N THR A 4 6.66 24.15 -1.41
CA THR A 4 6.22 22.93 -2.08
C THR A 4 6.78 22.93 -3.52
N ARG A 5 7.71 22.01 -3.82
CA ARG A 5 8.37 21.93 -5.15
C ARG A 5 8.08 20.61 -5.85
N ARG A 6 7.74 20.65 -7.14
CA ARG A 6 7.67 19.44 -7.97
C ARG A 6 9.07 19.02 -8.45
N LYS A 7 9.32 17.71 -8.42
CA LYS A 7 10.57 17.08 -8.83
C LYS A 7 10.26 15.75 -9.52
N LEU A 8 10.83 15.53 -10.70
CA LEU A 8 10.92 14.20 -11.29
C LEU A 8 12.08 13.46 -10.62
N THR A 9 11.80 12.33 -9.98
CA THR A 9 12.83 11.55 -9.27
C THR A 9 12.57 10.05 -9.38
N THR A 10 13.59 9.25 -9.10
CA THR A 10 13.42 7.79 -8.98
C THR A 10 13.12 7.46 -7.53
N ILE A 11 11.96 6.86 -7.29
CA ILE A 11 11.51 6.44 -5.96
C ILE A 11 11.90 4.97 -5.76
N PHE A 12 12.62 4.71 -4.67
CA PHE A 12 12.96 3.41 -4.16
C PHE A 12 12.13 3.12 -2.90
N CYS A 13 11.38 2.04 -2.89
CA CYS A 13 10.61 1.60 -1.73
C CYS A 13 11.00 0.19 -1.34
N ALA A 14 11.38 -0.03 -0.09
CA ALA A 14 11.70 -1.33 0.45
C ALA A 14 10.87 -1.61 1.70
N ASP A 15 10.48 -2.86 1.90
CA ASP A 15 9.69 -3.29 3.05
C ASP A 15 9.88 -4.79 3.33
N VAL A 16 9.73 -5.19 4.59
CA VAL A 16 9.99 -6.55 5.06
C VAL A 16 8.79 -7.45 4.78
N GLN A 17 9.03 -8.64 4.24
CA GLN A 17 7.98 -9.64 4.14
C GLN A 17 7.69 -10.27 5.51
N ASP A 18 6.41 -10.38 5.86
CA ASP A 18 5.91 -11.07 7.06
C ASP A 18 6.50 -10.54 8.38
N TYR A 19 6.76 -9.23 8.46
CA TYR A 19 7.34 -8.59 9.64
C TYR A 19 6.58 -8.90 10.95
N THR A 20 5.25 -8.89 10.92
CA THR A 20 4.40 -9.23 12.07
C THR A 20 4.68 -10.63 12.62
N ARG A 21 4.99 -11.59 11.74
CA ARG A 21 5.31 -12.97 12.14
C ARG A 21 6.66 -13.04 12.84
N LEU A 22 7.65 -12.32 12.34
CA LEU A 22 8.99 -12.25 12.94
C LEU A 22 8.94 -11.61 14.34
N MET A 23 8.20 -10.51 14.48
CA MET A 23 7.98 -9.86 15.77
C MET A 23 7.32 -10.79 16.79
N GLY A 24 6.34 -11.60 16.38
CA GLY A 24 5.69 -12.55 17.30
C GLY A 24 6.58 -13.72 17.75
N ALA A 25 7.69 -14.00 17.05
CA ALA A 25 8.61 -15.07 17.40
C ALA A 25 9.75 -14.58 18.31
N ASP A 26 10.32 -13.40 18.01
CA ASP A 26 11.40 -12.77 18.77
C ASP A 26 11.40 -11.26 18.51
N GLU A 27 10.84 -10.48 19.44
CA GLU A 27 10.71 -9.02 19.29
C GLU A 27 12.07 -8.30 19.28
N GLU A 28 12.97 -8.65 20.20
CA GLU A 28 14.26 -7.99 20.36
C GLU A 28 15.22 -8.35 19.23
N GLY A 29 15.31 -9.63 18.86
CA GLY A 29 16.14 -10.08 17.75
C GLY A 29 15.66 -9.59 16.40
N THR A 30 14.34 -9.49 16.19
CA THR A 30 13.76 -8.93 14.96
C THR A 30 14.06 -7.44 14.85
N LEU A 31 13.91 -6.67 15.94
CA LEU A 31 14.22 -5.25 15.94
C LEU A 31 15.71 -4.99 15.66
N ALA A 32 16.60 -5.78 16.28
CA ALA A 32 18.05 -5.68 16.04
C ALA A 32 18.41 -6.04 14.59
N ALA A 33 17.79 -7.09 14.04
CA ALA A 33 17.96 -7.47 12.64
C ALA A 33 17.48 -6.35 11.69
N LEU A 34 16.31 -5.77 11.96
CA LEU A 34 15.74 -4.68 11.16
C LEU A 34 16.67 -3.47 11.14
N LYS A 35 17.19 -3.06 12.30
CA LYS A 35 18.15 -1.94 12.40
C LYS A 35 19.39 -2.18 11.56
N ARG A 36 20.01 -3.36 11.68
CA ARG A 36 21.19 -3.72 10.89
C ARG A 36 20.92 -3.73 9.39
N CYS A 37 19.78 -4.27 8.96
CA CYS A 37 19.39 -4.25 7.55
C CYS A 37 19.17 -2.82 7.05
N ARG A 38 18.55 -1.95 7.86
CA ARG A 38 18.35 -0.52 7.53
C ARG A 38 19.64 0.26 7.44
N GLU A 39 20.58 0.04 8.34
CA GLU A 39 21.90 0.66 8.29
C GLU A 39 22.67 0.25 7.03
N ALA A 40 22.61 -1.03 6.65
CA ALA A 40 23.20 -1.51 5.41
C ALA A 40 22.54 -0.87 4.17
N MET A 41 21.20 -0.86 4.12
CA MET A 41 20.45 -0.20 3.04
C MET A 41 20.77 1.29 2.94
N GLY A 42 20.76 2.02 4.06
CA GLY A 42 21.04 3.45 4.07
C GLY A 42 22.43 3.76 3.51
N ARG A 43 23.46 3.02 3.96
CA ARG A 43 24.83 3.15 3.46
C ARG A 43 24.94 2.86 1.95
N LEU A 44 24.26 1.81 1.46
CA LEU A 44 24.26 1.48 0.03
C LEU A 44 23.55 2.56 -0.79
N ILE A 45 22.38 3.01 -0.34
CA ILE A 45 21.60 4.07 -0.98
C ILE A 45 22.44 5.34 -1.12
N GLU A 46 23.10 5.77 -0.04
CA GLU A 46 23.98 6.94 -0.03
C GLU A 46 25.20 6.76 -0.95
N SER A 47 25.82 5.56 -0.95
CA SER A 47 26.98 5.27 -1.81
C SER A 47 26.67 5.35 -3.31
N HIS A 48 25.40 5.14 -3.68
CA HIS A 48 24.87 5.28 -5.04
C HIS A 48 24.28 6.68 -5.31
N GLY A 49 24.49 7.64 -4.41
CA GLY A 49 24.01 9.02 -4.56
C GLY A 49 22.50 9.17 -4.38
N GLY A 50 21.84 8.20 -3.75
CA GLY A 50 20.48 8.30 -3.28
C GLY A 50 20.38 8.98 -1.92
N ARG A 51 19.17 9.38 -1.55
CA ARG A 51 18.86 9.96 -0.25
C ARG A 51 17.72 9.19 0.40
N VAL A 52 17.91 8.76 1.64
CA VAL A 52 16.82 8.19 2.45
C VAL A 52 15.89 9.34 2.86
N ILE A 53 14.62 9.21 2.49
CA ILE A 53 13.58 10.22 2.77
C ILE A 53 12.92 9.92 4.09
N ASN A 54 12.36 8.72 4.22
CA ASN A 54 11.56 8.37 5.38
C ASN A 54 11.55 6.85 5.61
N THR A 55 11.38 6.45 6.88
CA THR A 55 11.26 5.06 7.31
C THR A 55 9.97 4.91 8.11
N TRP A 56 8.92 4.36 7.49
CA TRP A 56 7.63 4.13 8.13
C TRP A 56 7.54 2.68 8.59
N GLY A 57 7.45 2.45 9.92
CA GLY A 57 7.30 1.10 10.48
C GLY A 57 8.54 0.23 10.24
N ASP A 58 8.43 -0.73 9.33
CA ASP A 58 9.45 -1.65 8.79
C ASP A 58 9.91 -1.29 7.35
N GLY A 59 9.19 -0.39 6.67
CA GLY A 59 9.52 0.12 5.36
C GLY A 59 10.61 1.19 5.34
N LEU A 60 11.18 1.42 4.15
CA LEU A 60 12.17 2.44 3.82
C LEU A 60 11.82 3.06 2.46
N ILE A 61 11.83 4.39 2.38
CA ILE A 61 11.66 5.14 1.14
C ILE A 61 12.91 5.99 0.91
N ALA A 62 13.44 5.90 -0.30
CA ALA A 62 14.56 6.71 -0.76
C ALA A 62 14.29 7.28 -2.14
N ASP A 63 14.95 8.39 -2.46
CA ASP A 63 14.92 8.99 -3.79
C ASP A 63 16.31 9.04 -4.41
N PHE A 64 16.37 8.84 -5.74
CA PHE A 64 17.61 8.85 -6.49
C PHE A 64 17.49 9.80 -7.69
N PRO A 65 18.52 10.64 -7.95
CA PRO A 65 18.58 11.45 -9.16
C PRO A 65 18.83 10.59 -10.41
N SER A 66 19.43 9.40 -10.27
CA SER A 66 19.74 8.49 -11.37
C SER A 66 18.96 7.18 -11.23
N VAL A 67 18.21 6.81 -12.27
CA VAL A 67 17.47 5.54 -12.36
C VAL A 67 18.43 4.35 -12.31
N VAL A 68 19.58 4.45 -12.98
CA VAL A 68 20.57 3.36 -13.06
C VAL A 68 21.15 3.10 -11.68
N GLU A 69 21.49 4.16 -10.93
CA GLU A 69 22.04 4.02 -9.59
C GLU A 69 21.01 3.48 -8.59
N ALA A 70 19.73 3.84 -8.73
CA ALA A 70 18.66 3.26 -7.92
C ALA A 70 18.57 1.73 -8.09
N VAL A 71 18.68 1.24 -9.34
CA VAL A 71 18.63 -0.20 -9.62
C VAL A 71 19.90 -0.91 -9.15
N ARG A 72 21.08 -0.31 -9.31
CA ARG A 72 22.33 -0.86 -8.76
C ARG A 72 22.28 -0.96 -7.24
N ALA A 73 21.85 0.11 -6.56
CA ALA A 73 21.66 0.11 -5.12
C ALA A 73 20.69 -0.99 -4.66
N ALA A 74 19.63 -1.25 -5.43
CA ALA A 74 18.68 -2.32 -5.14
C ALA A 74 19.30 -3.71 -5.25
N VAL A 75 20.09 -3.95 -6.29
CA VAL A 75 20.79 -5.22 -6.51
C VAL A 75 21.81 -5.46 -5.39
N ASP A 76 22.63 -4.46 -5.08
CA ASP A 76 23.63 -4.56 -4.02
C ASP A 76 22.99 -4.73 -2.64
N THR A 77 21.86 -4.06 -2.42
CA THR A 77 21.04 -4.25 -1.22
C THR A 77 20.58 -5.70 -1.09
N GLN A 78 19.99 -6.28 -2.14
CA GLN A 78 19.52 -7.67 -2.06
C GLN A 78 20.69 -8.65 -1.86
N ASN A 79 21.84 -8.40 -2.48
CA ASN A 79 23.04 -9.21 -2.29
C ASN A 79 23.57 -9.16 -0.85
N GLU A 80 23.68 -7.98 -0.24
CA GLU A 80 24.15 -7.82 1.13
C GLU A 80 23.17 -8.44 2.13
N LEU A 81 21.87 -8.21 1.94
CA LEU A 81 20.81 -8.79 2.78
C LEU A 81 20.73 -10.31 2.64
N ALA A 82 20.96 -10.86 1.45
CA ALA A 82 21.09 -12.31 1.26
C ALA A 82 22.27 -12.87 2.07
N GLY A 83 23.40 -12.16 2.10
CA GLY A 83 24.55 -12.49 2.95
C GLY A 83 24.22 -12.50 4.44
N PHE A 84 23.37 -11.58 4.91
CA PHE A 84 22.91 -11.55 6.31
C PHE A 84 22.00 -12.75 6.65
N ASN A 85 21.20 -13.19 5.69
CA ASN A 85 20.27 -14.30 5.84
C ASN A 85 20.91 -15.68 5.62
N ALA A 86 22.10 -15.76 5.01
CA ALA A 86 22.78 -17.02 4.70
C ALA A 86 23.04 -17.89 5.94
N ARG A 87 23.28 -17.27 7.11
CA ARG A 87 23.51 -17.96 8.39
C ARG A 87 22.25 -18.17 9.23
N ARG A 88 21.08 -17.77 8.74
CA ARG A 88 19.81 -17.88 9.47
C ARG A 88 18.94 -19.04 8.95
N PRO A 89 18.22 -19.72 9.85
CA PRO A 89 17.22 -20.71 9.47
C PRO A 89 16.09 -20.03 8.68
N ALA A 90 15.43 -20.77 7.78
CA ALA A 90 14.54 -20.22 6.76
C ALA A 90 13.38 -19.38 7.34
N ASP A 91 12.88 -19.76 8.51
CA ASP A 91 11.81 -19.12 9.27
C ASP A 91 12.22 -17.78 9.92
N GLY A 92 13.51 -17.61 10.23
CA GLY A 92 14.10 -16.40 10.80
C GLY A 92 14.75 -15.45 9.78
N ARG A 93 14.66 -15.74 8.48
CA ARG A 93 15.22 -14.86 7.43
C ARG A 93 14.37 -13.60 7.30
N MET A 94 15.04 -12.46 7.24
CA MET A 94 14.40 -11.16 7.02
C MET A 94 14.55 -10.79 5.55
N LEU A 95 13.51 -11.07 4.76
CA LEU A 95 13.51 -10.87 3.32
C LEU A 95 12.84 -9.54 2.97
N PHE A 96 13.60 -8.65 2.34
CA PHE A 96 13.07 -7.38 1.87
C PHE A 96 12.54 -7.51 0.44
N ARG A 97 11.44 -6.82 0.19
CA ARG A 97 10.86 -6.62 -1.13
C ARG A 97 11.18 -5.19 -1.56
N ILE A 98 11.59 -4.99 -2.80
CA ILE A 98 11.96 -3.67 -3.34
C ILE A 98 11.10 -3.33 -4.55
N GLY A 99 10.59 -2.10 -4.59
CA GLY A 99 9.86 -1.51 -5.70
C GLY A 99 10.54 -0.22 -6.16
N ILE A 100 10.73 -0.05 -7.47
CA ILE A 100 11.38 1.13 -8.04
C ILE A 100 10.52 1.73 -9.14
N ASN A 101 10.25 3.04 -9.04
CA ASN A 101 9.49 3.78 -10.04
C ASN A 101 10.16 5.12 -10.36
N LEU A 102 10.09 5.54 -11.62
CA LEU A 102 10.42 6.91 -12.03
C LEU A 102 9.12 7.70 -12.16
N GLY A 103 8.99 8.81 -11.43
CA GLY A 103 7.76 9.60 -11.47
C GLY A 103 7.89 10.98 -10.84
N ASP A 104 6.91 11.83 -11.16
CA ASP A 104 6.79 13.17 -10.56
C ASP A 104 6.33 13.06 -9.10
N VAL A 105 7.03 13.77 -8.23
CA VAL A 105 6.70 13.90 -6.81
C VAL A 105 6.67 15.37 -6.39
N ILE A 106 5.95 15.62 -5.32
CA ILE A 106 5.94 16.88 -4.60
C ILE A 106 6.86 16.72 -3.40
N VAL A 107 7.87 17.58 -3.31
CA VAL A 107 8.81 17.65 -2.19
C VAL A 107 8.31 18.70 -1.22
N GLU A 108 8.20 18.32 0.05
CA GLU A 108 7.90 19.23 1.15
C GLU A 108 8.85 18.95 2.31
N GLY A 109 9.80 19.87 2.54
CA GLY A 109 10.90 19.63 3.47
C GLY A 109 11.76 18.44 3.01
N ASP A 110 11.88 17.43 3.87
CA ASP A 110 12.60 16.20 3.57
C ASP A 110 11.71 15.06 3.05
N ASP A 111 10.38 15.24 3.02
CA ASP A 111 9.43 14.23 2.56
C ASP A 111 9.07 14.38 1.07
N ILE A 112 8.61 13.27 0.48
CA ILE A 112 8.10 13.20 -0.89
C ILE A 112 6.68 12.64 -0.93
N TYR A 113 5.83 13.25 -1.77
CA TYR A 113 4.42 12.90 -1.91
C TYR A 113 4.02 12.80 -3.38
N GLY A 114 2.97 12.02 -3.66
CA GLY A 114 2.35 11.93 -4.98
C GLY A 114 2.21 10.51 -5.49
N ASP A 115 1.66 10.39 -6.70
CA ASP A 115 1.35 9.09 -7.29
C ASP A 115 2.59 8.26 -7.59
N GLY A 116 3.72 8.91 -7.90
CA GLY A 116 5.01 8.23 -8.09
C GLY A 116 5.42 7.37 -6.90
N VAL A 117 5.16 7.84 -5.67
CA VAL A 117 5.43 7.13 -4.42
C VAL A 117 4.45 5.96 -4.24
N ASN A 118 3.17 6.18 -4.52
CA ASN A 118 2.14 5.13 -4.44
C ASN A 118 2.41 3.98 -5.41
N ILE A 119 2.88 4.29 -6.63
CA ILE A 119 3.26 3.29 -7.62
C ILE A 119 4.48 2.50 -7.11
N ALA A 120 5.53 3.15 -6.61
CA ALA A 120 6.72 2.48 -6.08
C ALA A 120 6.37 1.50 -4.94
N ALA A 121 5.53 1.93 -3.99
CA ALA A 121 5.05 1.07 -2.90
C ALA A 121 4.22 -0.11 -3.43
N ARG A 122 3.43 0.08 -4.50
CA ARG A 122 2.67 -1.00 -5.11
C ARG A 122 3.57 -2.03 -5.80
N LEU A 123 4.59 -1.57 -6.52
CA LEU A 123 5.61 -2.43 -7.12
C LEU A 123 6.33 -3.26 -6.04
N GLN A 124 6.70 -2.62 -4.93
CA GLN A 124 7.32 -3.28 -3.78
C GLN A 124 6.42 -4.41 -3.25
N THR A 125 5.13 -4.14 -3.04
CA THR A 125 4.20 -5.15 -2.51
C THR A 125 4.05 -6.34 -3.45
N SER A 126 4.17 -6.11 -4.77
CA SER A 126 4.12 -7.14 -5.81
C SER A 126 5.42 -7.94 -5.98
N ALA A 127 6.54 -7.48 -5.39
CA ALA A 127 7.79 -8.20 -5.47
C ALA A 127 7.76 -9.48 -4.63
N ALA A 128 8.39 -10.54 -5.16
CA ALA A 128 8.67 -11.74 -4.40
C ALA A 128 9.62 -11.45 -3.23
N ALA A 129 9.68 -12.36 -2.26
CA ALA A 129 10.59 -12.26 -1.12
C ALA A 129 12.05 -12.16 -1.58
N GLY A 130 12.79 -11.12 -1.19
CA GLY A 130 14.15 -10.87 -1.69
C GLY A 130 14.20 -10.40 -3.15
N GLY A 131 13.05 -10.06 -3.73
CA GLY A 131 12.91 -9.64 -5.12
C GLY A 131 12.91 -8.12 -5.31
N ILE A 132 13.11 -7.71 -6.55
CA ILE A 132 13.03 -6.31 -6.99
C ILE A 132 12.03 -6.24 -8.15
N VAL A 133 11.08 -5.32 -8.07
CA VAL A 133 10.13 -5.03 -9.15
C VAL A 133 10.27 -3.57 -9.57
N ILE A 134 10.32 -3.35 -10.87
CA ILE A 134 10.50 -2.02 -11.48
C ILE A 134 9.36 -1.72 -12.44
N SER A 135 9.02 -0.43 -12.60
CA SER A 135 8.09 0.01 -13.64
C SER A 135 8.72 -0.04 -15.04
N SER A 136 7.90 -0.02 -16.09
CA SER A 136 8.37 0.06 -17.47
C SER A 136 9.25 1.26 -17.76
N THR A 137 8.94 2.42 -17.15
CA THR A 137 9.74 3.64 -17.30
C THR A 137 11.15 3.47 -16.73
N VAL A 138 11.30 2.72 -15.64
CA VAL A 138 12.61 2.35 -15.08
C VAL A 138 13.30 1.35 -16.01
N TYR A 139 12.59 0.29 -16.43
CA TYR A 139 13.11 -0.74 -17.33
C TYR A 139 13.72 -0.13 -18.61
N ASP A 140 13.01 0.78 -19.28
CA ASP A 140 13.48 1.41 -20.52
C ASP A 140 14.79 2.18 -20.34
N GLN A 141 15.04 2.71 -19.15
CA GLN A 141 16.26 3.46 -18.84
C GLN A 141 17.45 2.57 -18.47
N VAL A 142 17.21 1.37 -17.94
CA VAL A 142 18.24 0.50 -17.36
C VAL A 142 18.52 -0.78 -18.15
N ARG A 143 17.62 -1.19 -19.05
CA ARG A 143 17.69 -2.48 -19.77
C ARG A 143 19.03 -2.75 -20.44
N ASN A 144 19.74 -1.71 -20.90
CA ASN A 144 21.05 -1.81 -21.56
C ASN A 144 22.25 -1.37 -20.70
N LYS A 145 22.02 -0.98 -19.45
CA LYS A 145 23.04 -0.34 -18.57
C LYS A 145 23.36 -1.13 -17.31
N VAL A 146 22.52 -2.10 -16.95
CA VAL A 146 22.68 -2.96 -15.78
C VAL A 146 22.72 -4.42 -16.25
N ALA A 147 23.72 -5.17 -15.77
CA ALA A 147 23.94 -6.57 -16.12
C ALA A 147 23.07 -7.50 -15.26
N VAL A 148 21.74 -7.40 -15.43
CA VAL A 148 20.73 -8.22 -14.76
C VAL A 148 19.67 -8.67 -15.77
N GLY A 149 18.99 -9.78 -15.48
CA GLY A 149 17.84 -10.23 -16.26
C GLY A 149 16.57 -9.46 -15.89
N PHE A 150 15.60 -9.41 -16.80
CA PHE A 150 14.28 -8.81 -16.56
C PHE A 150 13.18 -9.75 -17.02
N GLU A 151 12.17 -9.96 -16.17
CA GLU A 151 10.99 -10.76 -16.46
C GLU A 151 9.75 -9.87 -16.44
N PHE A 152 8.98 -9.85 -17.52
CA PHE A 152 7.76 -9.05 -17.59
C PHE A 152 6.64 -9.67 -16.76
N LEU A 153 6.09 -8.91 -15.81
CA LEU A 153 5.02 -9.35 -14.90
C LEU A 153 3.61 -8.95 -15.36
N GLY A 154 3.51 -8.19 -16.46
CA GLY A 154 2.25 -7.60 -16.90
C GLY A 154 1.93 -6.25 -16.24
N PRO A 155 0.74 -5.69 -16.53
CA PRO A 155 0.28 -4.43 -15.94
C PRO A 155 -0.19 -4.63 -14.49
N LEU A 156 0.47 -3.95 -13.56
CA LEU A 156 0.06 -3.90 -12.15
C LEU A 156 -0.93 -2.77 -11.92
N MET A 157 -2.14 -3.13 -11.48
CA MET A 157 -3.17 -2.14 -11.15
C MET A 157 -2.80 -1.38 -9.87
N VAL A 158 -2.73 -0.05 -10.00
CA VAL A 158 -2.52 0.88 -8.89
C VAL A 158 -3.82 1.65 -8.68
N LYS A 159 -4.18 1.91 -7.42
CA LYS A 159 -5.34 2.73 -7.10
C LYS A 159 -5.15 4.12 -7.71
N ASN A 160 -6.12 4.57 -8.52
CA ASN A 160 -6.13 5.86 -9.25
C ASN A 160 -5.36 5.89 -10.59
N VAL A 161 -4.91 4.76 -11.12
CA VAL A 161 -4.36 4.67 -12.48
C VAL A 161 -5.22 3.70 -13.30
N ASP A 162 -5.91 4.20 -14.33
CA ASP A 162 -6.88 3.42 -15.11
C ASP A 162 -6.19 2.40 -16.05
N GLU A 163 -5.02 2.74 -16.58
CA GLU A 163 -4.12 1.80 -17.27
C GLU A 163 -3.08 1.27 -16.27
N GLY A 164 -3.13 -0.03 -15.94
CA GLY A 164 -2.17 -0.64 -15.02
C GLY A 164 -0.73 -0.41 -15.46
N VAL A 165 0.19 -0.26 -14.50
CA VAL A 165 1.59 0.06 -14.77
C VAL A 165 2.32 -1.21 -15.22
N PRO A 166 2.80 -1.31 -16.48
CA PRO A 166 3.56 -2.46 -16.93
C PRO A 166 4.84 -2.59 -16.09
N SER A 167 5.09 -3.78 -15.57
CA SER A 167 6.10 -4.00 -14.52
C SER A 167 7.01 -5.18 -14.84
N TYR A 168 8.23 -5.12 -14.33
CA TYR A 168 9.27 -6.13 -14.57
C TYR A 168 9.90 -6.57 -13.24
N ALA A 169 10.11 -7.87 -13.06
CA ALA A 169 10.97 -8.39 -11.99
C ALA A 169 12.44 -8.38 -12.46
N VAL A 170 13.35 -7.97 -11.58
CA VAL A 170 14.80 -8.05 -11.83
C VAL A 170 15.31 -9.41 -11.37
N LYS A 171 16.04 -10.10 -12.23
CA LYS A 171 16.73 -11.37 -11.92
C LYS A 171 18.19 -11.09 -11.61
N ILE A 172 18.56 -11.30 -10.35
CA ILE A 172 19.94 -11.18 -9.86
C ILE A 172 20.64 -12.53 -10.11
N GLY A 173 21.72 -12.54 -10.89
CA GLY A 173 22.51 -13.75 -11.16
C GLY A 173 22.25 -14.41 -12.53
N ASP A 174 21.18 -14.04 -13.24
CA ASP A 174 20.99 -14.40 -14.65
C ASP A 174 21.60 -13.30 -15.54
N THR A 175 22.88 -13.43 -15.85
CA THR A 175 23.48 -12.71 -16.98
C THR A 175 22.84 -13.22 -18.26
N ARG A 176 22.38 -12.30 -19.12
CA ARG A 176 21.69 -12.57 -20.39
C ARG A 176 22.29 -13.76 -21.16
N ASP A 177 21.58 -14.89 -21.19
CA ASP A 177 21.60 -15.80 -22.33
C ASP A 177 20.63 -15.24 -23.38
N GLU A 178 21.07 -14.21 -24.10
CA GLU A 178 20.46 -13.89 -25.39
C GLU A 178 21.03 -14.86 -26.43
N THR A 179 20.32 -15.98 -26.65
CA THR A 179 20.30 -16.59 -27.99
C THR A 179 18.94 -16.24 -28.61
N PRO A 180 18.90 -15.47 -29.71
CA PRO A 180 17.69 -15.33 -30.50
C PRO A 180 17.49 -16.61 -31.30
N SER A 181 16.69 -17.56 -30.79
CA SER A 181 16.27 -18.73 -31.55
C SER A 181 15.07 -18.35 -32.43
N ALA A 182 15.38 -17.70 -33.55
CA ALA A 182 14.56 -17.77 -34.74
C ALA A 182 15.27 -18.71 -35.71
N GLU A 183 14.72 -19.91 -35.94
CA GLU A 183 14.15 -20.26 -37.24
C GLU A 183 13.63 -21.71 -37.34
N ARG A 184 12.36 -21.76 -37.77
CA ARG A 184 11.76 -22.67 -38.77
C ARG A 184 11.32 -24.09 -38.39
N SER A 185 9.98 -24.19 -38.37
CA SER A 185 9.14 -25.14 -39.11
C SER A 185 9.30 -26.64 -38.85
N GLY A 186 8.36 -27.15 -38.05
CA GLY A 186 7.85 -28.52 -38.13
C GLY A 186 6.34 -28.48 -37.94
N SER A 187 5.59 -28.80 -39.00
CA SER A 187 4.13 -28.85 -39.01
C SER A 187 3.61 -29.93 -38.05
N GLY A 188 2.65 -29.57 -37.20
CA GLY A 188 1.91 -30.52 -36.39
C GLY A 188 0.71 -29.83 -35.74
N ARG A 189 -0.47 -30.00 -36.33
CA ARG A 189 -1.76 -29.64 -35.70
C ARG A 189 -1.89 -30.37 -34.35
N PRO A 190 -2.34 -29.70 -33.28
CA PRO A 190 -3.01 -30.38 -32.19
C PRO A 190 -4.52 -30.15 -32.24
N GLN A 191 -5.28 -31.24 -32.11
CA GLN A 191 -6.72 -31.28 -31.85
C GLN A 191 -7.05 -30.58 -30.52
N PRO A 192 -8.26 -30.00 -30.39
CA PRO A 192 -8.74 -29.49 -29.11
C PRO A 192 -9.19 -30.65 -28.21
N ALA A 193 -8.56 -30.78 -27.05
CA ALA A 193 -8.99 -31.65 -25.94
C ALA A 193 -9.43 -30.77 -24.75
N PRO A 194 -10.28 -31.28 -23.85
CA PRO A 194 -11.56 -30.66 -23.52
C PRO A 194 -11.47 -29.62 -22.40
N VAL A 195 -12.39 -28.65 -22.48
CA VAL A 195 -12.71 -27.70 -21.40
C VAL A 195 -13.21 -28.48 -20.19
N MET A 196 -12.31 -28.75 -19.24
CA MET A 196 -12.69 -29.15 -17.89
C MET A 196 -12.94 -27.91 -17.04
N ALA A 197 -14.22 -27.71 -16.78
CA ALA A 197 -14.84 -27.20 -15.57
C ALA A 197 -13.99 -26.31 -14.66
N ALA A 198 -14.43 -25.07 -14.54
CA ALA A 198 -14.07 -24.11 -13.51
C ALA A 198 -13.99 -24.76 -12.12
N ALA A 199 -12.77 -24.98 -11.64
CA ALA A 199 -12.50 -25.09 -10.22
C ALA A 199 -12.67 -23.67 -9.64
N ARG A 200 -13.86 -23.43 -9.12
CA ARG A 200 -14.21 -22.30 -8.27
C ARG A 200 -13.25 -22.32 -7.09
N ALA A 201 -12.14 -21.59 -7.19
CA ALA A 201 -11.30 -21.29 -6.05
C ALA A 201 -12.15 -20.49 -5.08
N GLU A 202 -12.61 -21.14 -4.02
CA GLU A 202 -13.16 -20.49 -2.84
C GLU A 202 -12.12 -19.49 -2.36
N THR A 203 -12.36 -18.22 -2.68
CA THR A 203 -11.72 -17.11 -1.99
C THR A 203 -12.10 -17.25 -0.53
N THR A 204 -11.17 -17.75 0.28
CA THR A 204 -11.27 -17.71 1.73
C THR A 204 -11.49 -16.23 2.10
N PRO A 205 -12.63 -15.87 2.72
CA PRO A 205 -12.86 -14.48 3.10
C PRO A 205 -11.79 -14.07 4.10
N ALA A 206 -11.18 -12.91 3.86
CA ALA A 206 -10.27 -12.27 4.79
C ALA A 206 -10.85 -12.33 6.22
N PRO A 207 -10.05 -12.70 7.23
CA PRO A 207 -10.55 -12.72 8.59
C PRO A 207 -10.83 -11.28 9.02
N GLY A 208 -12.11 -10.98 9.31
CA GLY A 208 -12.38 -10.23 10.53
C GLY A 208 -13.23 -8.96 10.49
N GLY A 209 -14.06 -8.69 9.47
CA GLY A 209 -15.10 -7.65 9.62
C GLY A 209 -15.95 -7.88 10.88
N ARG A 210 -16.32 -9.14 11.14
CA ARG A 210 -17.06 -9.57 12.36
C ARG A 210 -16.31 -9.31 13.68
N ARG A 211 -14.97 -9.37 13.70
CA ARG A 211 -14.17 -9.10 14.92
C ARG A 211 -14.14 -7.61 15.24
N LEU A 212 -14.03 -6.75 14.23
CA LEU A 212 -14.04 -5.29 14.41
C LEU A 212 -15.39 -4.79 14.95
N TYR A 213 -16.52 -5.24 14.41
CA TYR A 213 -17.84 -4.88 14.94
C TYR A 213 -18.05 -5.38 16.37
N GLY A 214 -17.54 -6.58 16.69
CA GLY A 214 -17.57 -7.12 18.05
C GLY A 214 -16.79 -6.25 19.02
N VAL A 215 -15.55 -5.85 18.67
CA VAL A 215 -14.71 -4.98 19.51
C VAL A 215 -15.35 -3.59 19.68
N LEU A 216 -15.82 -2.97 18.60
CA LEU A 216 -16.50 -1.66 18.67
C LEU A 216 -17.77 -1.73 19.54
N GLY A 217 -18.53 -2.82 19.45
CA GLY A 217 -19.71 -3.05 20.27
C GLY A 217 -19.38 -3.23 21.76
N VAL A 218 -18.32 -3.98 22.09
CA VAL A 218 -17.84 -4.15 23.47
C VAL A 218 -17.36 -2.82 24.05
N ILE A 219 -16.61 -2.02 23.28
CA ILE A 219 -16.14 -0.70 23.72
C ILE A 219 -17.33 0.24 23.93
N ALA A 220 -18.30 0.27 23.01
CA ALA A 220 -19.50 1.09 23.16
C ALA A 220 -20.32 0.68 24.40
N GLY A 221 -20.50 -0.63 24.63
CA GLY A 221 -21.17 -1.15 25.82
C GLY A 221 -20.45 -0.81 27.12
N ALA A 222 -19.11 -0.92 27.14
CA ALA A 222 -18.29 -0.54 28.28
C ALA A 222 -18.40 0.96 28.59
N LEU A 223 -18.36 1.82 27.57
CA LEU A 223 -18.53 3.27 27.75
C LEU A 223 -19.92 3.65 28.29
N ILE A 224 -20.97 2.98 27.80
CA ILE A 224 -22.33 3.15 28.33
C ILE A 224 -22.40 2.68 29.79
N GLY A 225 -21.78 1.54 30.12
CA GLY A 225 -21.71 1.01 31.49
C GLY A 225 -20.96 1.95 32.44
N ILE A 226 -19.80 2.47 32.03
CA ILE A 226 -19.03 3.45 32.81
C ILE A 226 -19.86 4.71 33.02
N ASN A 227 -20.56 5.19 31.99
CA ASN A 227 -21.42 6.36 32.11
C ASN A 227 -22.60 6.15 33.07
N LEU A 228 -23.19 4.95 33.10
CA LEU A 228 -24.26 4.60 34.05
C LEU A 228 -23.72 4.53 35.49
N LEU A 229 -22.50 4.01 35.67
CA LEU A 229 -21.86 3.91 36.97
C LEU A 229 -21.34 5.26 37.49
N SER A 230 -20.91 6.15 36.58
CA SER A 230 -20.37 7.48 36.87
C SER A 230 -21.42 8.60 36.75
N TRP A 231 -22.71 8.27 36.88
CA TRP A 231 -23.79 9.20 36.53
C TRP A 231 -23.83 10.43 37.46
N GLN A 232 -23.53 11.61 36.90
CA GLN A 232 -23.64 12.91 37.57
C GLN A 232 -24.64 13.85 36.87
N GLY A 233 -25.67 13.28 36.21
CA GLY A 233 -26.67 14.06 35.48
C GLY A 233 -26.28 14.47 34.06
N VAL A 234 -25.09 14.08 33.58
CA VAL A 234 -24.62 14.33 32.21
C VAL A 234 -24.27 13.00 31.53
N PHE A 235 -24.98 12.68 30.44
CA PHE A 235 -24.67 11.54 29.59
C PHE A 235 -23.53 11.88 28.63
N TRP A 236 -22.29 11.81 29.13
CA TRP A 236 -21.08 12.13 28.36
C TRP A 236 -20.78 11.09 27.27
N ALA A 237 -21.23 9.84 27.43
CA ALA A 237 -20.99 8.75 26.50
C ALA A 237 -21.64 8.91 25.11
N ARG A 238 -22.58 9.84 24.91
CA ARG A 238 -23.20 10.11 23.59
C ARG A 238 -22.19 10.40 22.48
N PHE A 239 -21.15 11.18 22.75
CA PHE A 239 -20.16 11.56 21.74
C PHE A 239 -19.20 10.41 21.38
N PRO A 240 -18.61 9.69 22.37
CA PRO A 240 -17.85 8.48 22.09
C PRO A 240 -18.63 7.39 21.36
N VAL A 241 -19.90 7.15 21.73
CA VAL A 241 -20.75 6.14 21.09
C VAL A 241 -21.07 6.53 19.65
N LEU A 242 -21.36 7.81 19.38
CA LEU A 242 -21.58 8.30 18.02
C LEU A 242 -20.32 8.15 17.16
N ALA A 243 -19.15 8.46 17.72
CA ALA A 243 -17.87 8.28 17.02
C ALA A 243 -17.63 6.81 16.65
N LEU A 244 -17.87 5.88 17.58
CA LEU A 244 -17.75 4.44 17.32
C LEU A 244 -18.76 3.96 16.26
N ALA A 245 -19.99 4.49 16.26
CA ALA A 245 -20.99 4.18 15.25
C ALA A 245 -20.59 4.67 13.85
N VAL A 246 -19.99 5.87 13.74
CA VAL A 246 -19.45 6.40 12.48
C VAL A 246 -18.28 5.55 12.00
N VAL A 247 -17.35 5.16 12.88
CA VAL A 247 -16.23 4.27 12.54
C VAL A 247 -16.72 2.92 12.04
N ALA A 248 -17.72 2.32 12.69
CA ALA A 248 -18.35 1.08 12.25
C ALA A 248 -18.99 1.24 10.85
N ALA A 249 -19.71 2.34 10.61
CA ALA A 249 -20.33 2.60 9.31
C ALA A 249 -19.30 2.83 8.19
N LEU A 250 -18.17 3.49 8.49
CA LEU A 250 -17.07 3.67 7.54
C LEU A 250 -16.35 2.35 7.23
N ALA A 251 -16.18 1.48 8.22
CA ALA A 251 -15.65 0.13 8.03
C ALA A 251 -16.60 -0.70 7.14
N TRP A 252 -17.91 -0.63 7.39
CA TRP A 252 -18.93 -1.28 6.55
C TRP A 252 -18.89 -0.80 5.10
N ASN A 253 -18.71 0.50 4.88
CA ASN A 253 -18.60 1.07 3.52
C ASN A 253 -17.37 0.57 2.74
N ARG A 254 -16.30 0.11 3.42
CA ARG A 254 -15.13 -0.46 2.75
C ARG A 254 -15.44 -1.84 2.14
N ASP A 255 -16.24 -2.63 2.83
CA ASP A 255 -16.61 -4.00 2.43
C ASP A 255 -17.82 -4.04 1.47
N GLN A 256 -18.59 -2.96 1.39
CA GLN A 256 -19.77 -2.86 0.54
C GLN A 256 -19.38 -2.66 -0.95
N THR A 257 -19.76 -3.61 -1.81
CA THR A 257 -19.61 -3.53 -3.29
C THR A 257 -20.92 -3.18 -4.00
N ARG A 258 -22.04 -3.18 -3.27
CA ARG A 258 -23.41 -3.02 -3.82
C ARG A 258 -23.77 -1.58 -4.22
N PHE A 259 -23.10 -0.58 -3.65
CA PHE A 259 -23.39 0.84 -3.86
C PHE A 259 -22.11 1.62 -4.12
N ASN A 260 -22.23 2.78 -4.75
CA ASN A 260 -21.09 3.66 -4.98
C ASN A 260 -20.51 4.14 -3.64
N ARG A 261 -19.31 3.64 -3.31
CA ARG A 261 -18.58 3.94 -2.08
C ARG A 261 -18.48 5.44 -1.75
N LYS A 262 -18.40 6.29 -2.77
CA LYS A 262 -18.36 7.76 -2.60
C LYS A 262 -19.70 8.34 -2.14
N ILE A 263 -20.83 7.79 -2.58
CA ILE A 263 -22.19 8.22 -2.20
C ILE A 263 -22.49 7.78 -0.77
N THR A 264 -22.20 6.51 -0.45
CA THR A 264 -22.41 5.96 0.89
C THR A 264 -21.53 6.66 1.94
N LEU A 265 -20.29 7.03 1.59
CA LEU A 265 -19.42 7.84 2.47
C LEU A 265 -20.06 9.19 2.82
N LEU A 266 -20.59 9.91 1.82
CA LEU A 266 -21.25 11.19 2.02
C LEU A 266 -22.51 11.06 2.88
N ALA A 267 -23.29 10.00 2.70
CA ALA A 267 -24.47 9.72 3.54
C ALA A 267 -24.10 9.44 5.01
N ILE A 268 -23.03 8.67 5.25
CA ILE A 268 -22.53 8.37 6.61
C ILE A 268 -22.08 9.66 7.31
N LEU A 269 -21.36 10.54 6.60
CA LEU A 269 -20.91 11.82 7.13
C LEU A 269 -22.10 12.75 7.44
N ALA A 270 -23.10 12.82 6.56
CA ALA A 270 -24.32 13.60 6.78
C ALA A 270 -25.11 13.11 8.01
N LEU A 271 -25.24 11.79 8.17
CA LEU A 271 -25.90 11.19 9.34
C LEU A 271 -25.12 11.43 10.64
N GLY A 272 -23.79 11.33 10.60
CA GLY A 272 -22.93 11.67 11.74
C GLY A 272 -23.12 13.12 12.18
N LEU A 273 -23.13 14.07 11.22
CA LEU A 273 -23.37 15.48 11.50
C LEU A 273 -24.76 15.76 12.08
N ALA A 274 -25.79 15.10 11.53
CA ALA A 274 -27.14 15.19 12.07
C ALA A 274 -27.21 14.68 13.51
N GLY A 275 -26.50 13.59 13.82
CA GLY A 275 -26.37 13.06 15.19
C GLY A 275 -25.69 14.05 16.15
N ILE A 276 -24.61 14.69 15.72
CA ILE A 276 -23.93 15.73 16.53
C ILE A 276 -24.91 16.87 16.81
N ASN A 277 -25.59 17.38 15.78
CA ASN A 277 -26.55 18.48 15.92
C ASN A 277 -27.74 18.14 16.82
N LEU A 278 -28.22 16.89 16.80
CA LEU A 278 -29.27 16.41 17.71
C LEU A 278 -28.78 16.38 19.17
N PHE A 279 -27.53 15.95 19.41
CA PHE A 279 -26.96 15.92 20.75
C PHE A 279 -26.56 17.30 21.28
N THR A 280 -26.28 18.27 20.41
CA THR A 280 -25.94 19.66 20.76
C THR A 280 -27.12 20.62 20.55
N TRP A 281 -28.37 20.13 20.58
CA TRP A 281 -29.53 20.96 20.28
C TRP A 281 -29.69 22.12 21.26
N THR A 282 -29.56 23.34 20.74
CA THR A 282 -29.75 24.61 21.49
C THR A 282 -30.91 25.45 20.92
N GLY A 283 -31.81 24.83 20.15
CA GLY A 283 -32.93 25.52 19.49
C GLY A 283 -32.66 26.00 18.06
N GLN A 284 -31.44 25.81 17.54
CA GLN A 284 -31.08 26.07 16.15
C GLN A 284 -30.49 24.82 15.50
N PHE A 285 -31.04 24.40 14.36
CA PHE A 285 -30.52 23.29 13.55
C PHE A 285 -29.38 23.81 12.67
N TRP A 286 -28.17 23.92 13.23
CA TRP A 286 -27.00 24.44 12.50
C TRP A 286 -26.51 23.47 11.40
N ALA A 287 -26.82 22.18 11.51
CA ALA A 287 -26.42 21.18 10.52
C ALA A 287 -27.15 21.25 9.15
N ILE A 288 -28.14 22.14 8.98
CA ILE A 288 -28.83 22.32 7.68
C ILE A 288 -27.84 22.67 6.57
N TRP A 289 -26.94 23.64 6.81
CA TRP A 289 -26.02 24.13 5.77
C TRP A 289 -24.98 23.08 5.34
N PRO A 290 -24.31 22.38 6.27
CA PRO A 290 -23.41 21.28 5.89
C PRO A 290 -24.13 20.12 5.19
N ILE A 291 -25.33 19.72 5.64
CA ILE A 291 -26.09 18.62 5.04
C ILE A 291 -26.53 19.00 3.62
N LEU A 292 -26.99 20.24 3.41
CA LEU A 292 -27.32 20.75 2.08
C LEU A 292 -26.10 20.80 1.16
N GLY A 293 -24.92 21.18 1.67
CA GLY A 293 -23.67 21.13 0.91
C GLY A 293 -23.32 19.71 0.47
N ILE A 294 -23.45 18.73 1.36
CA ILE A 294 -23.22 17.31 1.04
C ILE A 294 -24.24 16.81 0.01
N ALA A 295 -25.53 17.17 0.16
CA ALA A 295 -26.59 16.80 -0.77
C ALA A 295 -26.38 17.42 -2.17
N ALA A 296 -25.93 18.68 -2.24
CA ALA A 296 -25.61 19.36 -3.50
C ALA A 296 -24.44 18.67 -4.23
N VAL A 297 -23.37 18.30 -3.51
CA VAL A 297 -22.24 17.54 -4.09
C VAL A 297 -22.70 16.16 -4.58
N MET A 298 -23.62 15.52 -3.85
CA MET A 298 -24.21 14.24 -4.24
C MET A 298 -25.05 14.36 -5.52
N GLY A 299 -25.88 15.40 -5.63
CA GLY A 299 -26.68 15.70 -6.82
C GLY A 299 -25.85 16.07 -8.05
N LEU A 300 -24.81 16.89 -7.86
CA LEU A 300 -23.91 17.30 -8.94
C LEU A 300 -23.17 16.09 -9.53
N ARG A 301 -22.68 15.19 -8.67
CA ARG A 301 -22.02 13.94 -9.08
C ARG A 301 -22.94 12.93 -9.73
N TRP A 302 -24.24 12.95 -9.40
CA TRP A 302 -25.23 12.11 -10.04
C TRP A 302 -25.60 12.64 -11.44
N SER A 303 -25.66 13.97 -11.61
CA SER A 303 -25.91 14.63 -12.90
C SER A 303 -24.76 14.43 -13.90
N MET A 304 -23.51 14.43 -13.45
CA MET A 304 -22.31 14.19 -14.27
C MET A 304 -22.10 12.72 -14.70
N ARG A 305 -23.07 11.83 -14.45
CA ARG A 305 -23.05 10.41 -14.86
C ARG A 305 -23.96 10.07 -16.05
N ARG A 306 -24.42 11.08 -16.79
CA ARG A 306 -25.03 10.88 -18.12
C ARG A 306 -23.99 10.98 -19.21
#